data_AF-A0A061EGG9-F1
#
_entry.id   AF-A0A061EGG9-F1
#
_cell.length_a   1.000
_cell.length_b   1.000
_cell.length_c   1.000
_cell.angle_alpha   90.00
_cell.angle_beta   90.00
_cell.angle_gamma   90.00
#
_symmetry.space_group_name_H-M   'P 1'
#
loop_
_entity.id
_entity.type
_entity.pdbx_description
1 polymer ?
#
loop_
_entity_poly.entity_id
_entity_poly.type
_entity_poly.pdbx_seq_one_letter_code
_entity_poly.pdbx_strand_id
1 'polypeptide(L)'
;MNNNFIGDLSHLKDRNSELLSNLKCKKLTYFKWYKDIFMTRVMQRLDNQQPFWKEKFLARLPTLLRDKVRNQKGETYKGIIPYENLTYGELISFTQKEGLKICQDLKLQKQLKKKNSIIMQKNWDLFANILMYLLFRTLLPTKPKKSFKYFSSFH
;
A
#
# COMPACT_ATOMS: atom_id res chain seq x y z
N MET A 1 -15.75 32.45 -49.27
CA MET A 1 -15.45 32.97 -47.92
C MET A 1 -15.88 31.90 -46.93
N ASN A 2 -14.94 31.09 -46.45
CA ASN A 2 -15.25 30.00 -45.51
C ASN A 2 -15.38 30.58 -44.09
N ASN A 3 -16.62 30.62 -43.59
CA ASN A 3 -16.90 30.85 -42.19
C ASN A 3 -16.53 29.58 -41.41
N ASN A 4 -15.26 29.47 -41.02
CA ASN A 4 -14.87 28.48 -40.02
C ASN A 4 -15.53 28.89 -38.71
N PHE A 5 -16.42 28.03 -38.22
CA PHE A 5 -17.02 28.08 -36.89
C PHE A 5 -15.90 27.91 -35.85
N ILE A 6 -15.18 28.99 -35.58
CA ILE A 6 -14.22 29.09 -34.47
C ILE A 6 -15.09 29.22 -33.23
N GLY A 7 -15.55 28.07 -32.72
CA GLY A 7 -16.14 28.00 -31.40
C GLY A 7 -15.14 28.56 -30.39
N ASP A 8 -15.58 29.50 -29.59
CA ASP A 8 -14.75 30.25 -28.67
C ASP A 8 -13.92 29.31 -27.77
N LEU A 9 -12.60 29.31 -27.96
CA LEU A 9 -11.68 28.41 -27.26
C LEU A 9 -11.56 28.75 -25.76
N SER A 10 -12.06 29.91 -25.35
CA SER A 10 -12.07 30.39 -23.96
C SER A 10 -12.80 29.40 -23.04
N HIS A 11 -14.00 28.97 -23.42
CA HIS A 11 -14.85 28.08 -22.62
C HIS A 11 -14.18 26.70 -22.40
N LEU A 12 -13.47 26.18 -23.40
CA LEU A 12 -12.75 24.91 -23.27
C LEU A 12 -11.52 25.02 -22.37
N LYS A 13 -10.83 26.17 -22.39
CA LYS A 13 -9.69 26.46 -21.50
C LYS A 13 -10.11 26.51 -20.04
N ASP A 14 -11.25 27.15 -19.76
CA ASP A 14 -11.77 27.28 -18.39
C ASP A 14 -12.18 25.92 -17.83
N ARG A 15 -12.92 25.11 -18.61
CA ARG A 15 -13.26 23.73 -18.24
C ARG A 15 -12.02 22.87 -18.00
N ASN A 16 -10.99 22.97 -18.84
CA ASN A 16 -9.75 22.20 -18.67
C ASN A 16 -9.00 22.60 -17.39
N SER A 17 -8.98 23.89 -17.06
CA SER A 17 -8.37 24.41 -15.83
C SER A 17 -9.04 23.83 -14.58
N GLU A 18 -10.38 23.81 -14.58
CA GLU A 18 -11.19 23.24 -13.49
C GLU A 18 -11.04 21.71 -13.39
N LEU A 19 -11.08 21.00 -14.51
CA LEU A 19 -10.91 19.55 -14.53
C LEU A 19 -9.50 19.13 -14.10
N LEU A 20 -8.46 19.91 -14.43
CA LEU A 20 -7.10 19.68 -13.98
C LEU A 20 -6.93 20.03 -12.50
N SER A 21 -7.60 21.08 -12.01
CA SER A 21 -7.56 21.45 -10.59
C SER A 21 -8.22 20.43 -9.69
N ASN A 22 -9.28 19.78 -10.16
CA ASN A 22 -10.03 18.76 -9.44
C ASN A 22 -9.46 17.34 -9.60
N LEU A 23 -8.51 17.13 -10.53
CA LEU A 23 -7.90 15.82 -10.77
C LEU A 23 -7.14 15.33 -9.52
N LYS A 24 -7.43 14.09 -9.09
CA LYS A 24 -6.77 13.46 -7.94
C LYS A 24 -6.58 11.97 -8.17
N CYS A 25 -5.39 11.48 -7.86
CA CYS A 25 -5.09 10.05 -7.87
C CYS A 25 -5.50 9.44 -6.52
N LYS A 26 -6.61 8.71 -6.49
CA LYS A 26 -7.15 8.12 -5.24
C LYS A 26 -6.41 6.86 -4.80
N LYS A 27 -5.88 6.07 -5.73
CA LYS A 27 -5.24 4.78 -5.47
C LYS A 27 -4.01 4.62 -6.37
N LEU A 28 -3.01 3.88 -5.91
CA LEU A 28 -1.82 3.53 -6.70
C LEU A 28 -2.17 2.89 -8.04
N THR A 29 -3.22 2.05 -8.09
CA THR A 29 -3.69 1.38 -9.31
C THR A 29 -4.19 2.35 -10.39
N TYR A 30 -4.66 3.54 -9.99
CA TYR A 30 -5.13 4.57 -10.92
C TYR A 30 -4.02 5.52 -11.37
N PHE A 31 -2.77 5.28 -10.97
CA PHE A 31 -1.67 6.17 -11.28
C PHE A 31 -1.44 6.33 -12.80
N LYS A 32 -1.55 5.25 -13.58
CA LYS A 32 -1.40 5.31 -15.05
C LYS A 32 -2.40 6.29 -15.66
N TRP A 33 -3.69 6.10 -15.37
CA TRP A 33 -4.76 6.98 -15.82
C TRP A 33 -4.56 8.42 -15.35
N TYR A 34 -4.26 8.62 -14.06
CA TYR A 34 -4.03 9.94 -13.50
C TYR A 34 -2.90 10.67 -14.24
N LYS A 35 -1.77 10.00 -14.44
CA LYS A 35 -0.61 10.53 -15.16
C LYS A 35 -0.98 10.92 -16.59
N ASP A 36 -1.62 10.02 -17.34
CA ASP A 36 -1.98 10.27 -18.74
C ASP A 36 -2.95 11.47 -18.87
N ILE A 37 -3.98 11.55 -18.01
CA ILE A 37 -4.94 12.65 -18.00
C ILE A 37 -4.31 13.97 -17.55
N PHE A 38 -3.48 13.94 -16.50
CA PHE A 38 -2.76 15.12 -16.03
C PHE A 38 -1.87 15.68 -17.14
N MET A 39 -1.09 14.81 -17.79
CA MET A 39 -0.16 15.20 -18.86
C MET A 39 -0.90 15.75 -20.07
N THR A 40 -1.97 15.10 -20.51
CA THR A 40 -2.77 15.57 -21.66
C THR A 40 -3.32 16.98 -21.41
N ARG A 41 -3.78 17.26 -20.18
CA ARG A 41 -4.37 18.56 -19.83
C ARG A 41 -3.32 19.64 -19.56
N VAL A 42 -2.24 19.33 -18.85
CA VAL A 42 -1.21 20.33 -18.53
C VAL A 42 -0.47 20.77 -19.79
N MET A 43 -0.25 19.87 -20.75
CA MET A 43 0.45 20.19 -22.01
C MET A 43 -0.33 21.14 -22.92
N GLN A 44 -1.65 21.25 -22.74
CA GLN A 44 -2.49 22.19 -23.49
C GLN A 44 -2.43 23.63 -22.94
N ARG A 45 -1.74 23.85 -21.81
CA ARG A 45 -1.66 25.16 -21.16
C ARG A 45 -0.42 25.95 -21.59
N LEU A 46 -0.51 27.27 -21.60
CA LEU A 46 0.61 28.17 -21.87
C LEU A 46 1.58 28.27 -20.69
N ASP A 47 1.05 28.21 -19.47
CA ASP A 47 1.80 28.26 -18.21
C ASP A 47 2.28 26.87 -17.75
N ASN A 48 2.35 25.89 -18.65
CA ASN A 48 2.62 24.49 -18.29
C ASN A 48 4.00 24.24 -17.65
N GLN A 49 4.97 25.14 -17.88
CA GLN A 49 6.31 25.06 -17.28
C GLN A 49 6.36 25.61 -15.86
N GLN A 50 5.31 26.29 -15.39
CA GLN A 50 5.30 26.87 -14.06
C GLN A 50 5.47 25.80 -12.97
N PRO A 51 6.32 26.05 -11.96
CA PRO A 51 6.54 25.13 -10.82
C PRO A 51 5.24 24.66 -10.17
N PHE A 52 4.25 25.55 -10.10
CA PHE A 52 2.92 25.29 -9.59
C PHE A 52 2.31 23.98 -10.08
N TRP A 53 2.42 23.68 -11.38
CA TRP A 53 1.81 22.47 -11.94
C TRP A 53 2.55 21.19 -11.56
N LYS A 54 3.88 21.25 -11.42
CA LYS A 54 4.70 20.13 -10.95
C LYS A 54 4.43 19.85 -9.47
N GLU A 55 4.30 20.90 -8.66
CA GLU A 55 3.91 20.77 -7.26
C GLU A 55 2.49 20.17 -7.14
N LYS A 56 1.55 20.68 -7.94
CA LYS A 56 0.17 20.19 -7.96
C LYS A 56 0.08 18.73 -8.38
N PHE A 57 0.91 18.29 -9.33
CA PHE A 57 1.01 16.89 -9.72
C PHE A 57 1.31 16.00 -8.50
N LEU A 58 2.30 16.37 -7.68
CA LEU A 58 2.65 15.61 -6.47
C LEU A 58 1.58 15.73 -5.37
N ALA A 59 1.05 16.91 -5.16
CA ALA A 59 0.04 17.16 -4.13
C ALA A 59 -1.22 16.29 -4.31
N ARG A 60 -1.54 15.96 -5.57
CA ARG A 60 -2.73 15.16 -5.97
C ARG A 60 -2.49 13.66 -6.04
N LEU A 61 -1.30 13.18 -5.68
CA LEU A 61 -1.00 11.75 -5.52
C LEU A 61 -1.63 11.17 -4.24
N PRO A 62 -1.77 9.82 -4.13
CA PRO A 62 -2.12 9.18 -2.87
C PRO A 62 -1.06 9.51 -1.80
N THR A 63 -1.50 9.81 -0.58
CA THR A 63 -0.66 10.27 0.54
C THR A 63 0.62 9.43 0.70
N LEU A 64 0.50 8.10 0.80
CA LEU A 64 1.64 7.21 0.97
C LEU A 64 2.71 7.37 -0.13
N LEU A 65 2.27 7.55 -1.37
CA LEU A 65 3.19 7.73 -2.50
C LEU A 65 3.81 9.12 -2.50
N ARG A 66 2.99 10.15 -2.28
CA ARG A 66 3.45 11.54 -2.20
C ARG A 66 4.55 11.70 -1.16
N ASP A 67 4.33 11.15 0.02
CA ASP A 67 5.25 11.31 1.15
C ASP A 67 6.56 10.53 0.87
N LYS A 68 6.49 9.35 0.26
CA LYS A 68 7.69 8.61 -0.18
C LYS A 68 8.51 9.36 -1.23
N VAL A 69 7.85 9.93 -2.24
CA VAL A 69 8.53 10.74 -3.27
C VAL A 69 9.16 11.98 -2.63
N ARG A 70 8.45 12.66 -1.72
CA ARG A 70 8.96 13.83 -0.99
C ARG A 70 10.16 13.48 -0.11
N ASN A 71 10.12 12.36 0.62
CA ASN A 71 11.22 11.98 1.50
C ASN A 71 12.48 11.62 0.71
N GLN A 72 12.35 10.78 -0.32
CA GLN A 72 13.49 10.41 -1.17
C GLN A 72 14.13 11.63 -1.83
N LYS A 73 13.30 12.55 -2.35
CA LYS A 73 13.80 13.77 -3.01
C LYS A 73 14.30 14.80 -2.00
N GLY A 74 13.67 14.90 -0.84
CA GLY A 74 14.11 15.74 0.26
C GLY A 74 15.52 15.37 0.74
N GLU A 75 15.81 14.08 0.89
CA GLU A 75 17.19 13.62 1.19
C GLU A 75 18.20 14.03 0.11
N THR A 76 17.79 13.97 -1.16
CA THR A 76 18.65 14.35 -2.30
C THR A 76 18.88 15.86 -2.39
N TYR A 77 17.88 16.67 -2.04
CA TYR A 77 17.86 18.13 -2.26
C TYR A 77 17.83 18.95 -0.96
N LYS A 78 18.40 18.42 0.14
CA LYS A 78 18.46 19.13 1.44
C LYS A 78 17.08 19.64 1.92
N GLY A 79 16.02 18.88 1.63
CA GLY A 79 14.65 19.12 2.08
C GLY A 79 13.76 19.92 1.13
N ILE A 80 14.28 20.51 0.05
CA ILE A 80 13.50 21.36 -0.87
C ILE A 80 13.54 20.78 -2.28
N ILE A 81 12.38 20.51 -2.88
CA ILE A 81 12.30 20.01 -4.25
C ILE A 81 12.40 21.18 -5.23
N PRO A 82 13.44 21.23 -6.11
CA PRO A 82 13.61 22.33 -7.07
C PRO A 82 12.69 22.14 -8.28
N TYR A 83 11.42 22.53 -8.15
CA TYR A 83 10.42 22.31 -9.20
C TYR A 83 10.70 23.11 -10.48
N GLU A 84 11.41 24.23 -10.40
CA GLU A 84 11.78 25.07 -11.52
C GLU A 84 12.61 24.27 -12.54
N ASN A 85 13.60 23.53 -12.05
CA ASN A 85 14.57 22.79 -12.86
C ASN A 85 14.12 21.37 -13.22
N LEU A 86 13.04 20.89 -12.60
CA LEU A 86 12.61 19.50 -12.71
C LEU A 86 11.64 19.30 -13.89
N THR A 87 11.89 18.32 -14.75
CA THR A 87 11.00 18.02 -15.87
C THR A 87 9.82 17.14 -15.44
N TYR A 88 8.71 17.17 -16.18
CA TYR A 88 7.60 16.23 -15.94
C TYR A 88 8.03 14.77 -16.09
N GLY A 89 8.97 14.47 -17.01
CA GLY A 89 9.49 13.12 -17.21
C GLY A 89 10.21 12.61 -15.97
N GLU A 90 11.07 13.43 -15.36
CA GLU A 90 11.73 13.12 -14.09
C GLU A 90 10.72 12.96 -12.96
N LEU A 91 9.73 13.86 -12.86
CA LEU A 91 8.70 13.77 -11.83
C LEU A 91 7.93 12.44 -11.90
N ILE A 92 7.56 12.04 -13.12
CA ILE A 92 6.85 10.79 -13.40
C ILE A 92 7.74 9.60 -13.08
N SER A 93 9.01 9.61 -13.50
CA SER A 93 9.93 8.50 -13.28
C SER A 93 10.19 8.26 -11.79
N PHE A 94 10.38 9.33 -11.00
CA PHE A 94 10.50 9.23 -9.55
C PHE A 94 9.23 8.66 -8.91
N THR A 95 8.08 9.17 -9.34
CA THR A 95 6.79 8.70 -8.83
C THR A 95 6.54 7.23 -9.16
N GLN A 96 6.89 6.79 -10.37
CA GLN A 96 6.77 5.39 -10.79
C GLN A 96 7.72 4.48 -10.01
N LYS A 97 8.98 4.90 -9.84
CA LYS A 97 10.00 4.16 -9.08
C LYS A 97 9.55 3.91 -7.65
N GLU A 98 9.08 4.95 -6.95
CA GLU A 98 8.58 4.81 -5.59
C GLU A 98 7.25 4.05 -5.51
N GLY A 99 6.37 4.22 -6.50
CA GLY A 99 5.14 3.45 -6.61
C GLY A 99 5.40 1.94 -6.74
N LEU A 100 6.40 1.54 -7.53
CA LEU A 100 6.79 0.14 -7.68
C LEU A 100 7.32 -0.46 -6.38
N LYS A 101 8.18 0.26 -5.67
CA LYS A 101 8.68 -0.17 -4.35
C LYS A 101 7.54 -0.40 -3.36
N ILE A 102 6.63 0.56 -3.25
CA ILE A 102 5.45 0.42 -2.37
C ILE A 102 4.62 -0.82 -2.75
N CYS A 103 4.39 -1.05 -4.04
CA CYS A 103 3.66 -2.24 -4.50
C CYS A 103 4.37 -3.54 -4.12
N GLN A 104 5.69 -3.59 -4.24
CA GLN A 104 6.50 -4.74 -3.84
C GLN A 104 6.44 -4.97 -2.32
N ASP A 105 6.61 -3.91 -1.52
CA ASP A 105 6.54 -3.98 -0.06
C ASP A 105 5.16 -4.45 0.41
N LEU A 106 4.08 -3.91 -0.17
CA LEU A 106 2.72 -4.34 0.15
C LEU A 106 2.47 -5.82 -0.20
N LYS A 107 3.08 -6.31 -1.29
CA LYS A 107 2.99 -7.73 -1.68
C LYS A 107 3.73 -8.61 -0.67
N LEU A 108 4.94 -8.22 -0.27
CA LEU A 108 5.73 -8.94 0.74
C LEU A 108 5.02 -8.95 2.11
N GLN A 109 4.51 -7.81 2.55
CA GLN A 109 3.74 -7.67 3.80
C GLN A 109 2.52 -8.60 3.83
N LYS A 110 1.79 -8.73 2.72
CA LYS A 110 0.67 -9.69 2.62
C LYS A 110 1.14 -11.14 2.75
N GLN A 111 2.26 -11.50 2.14
CA GLN A 111 2.82 -12.85 2.24
C GLN A 111 3.29 -13.16 3.66
N LEU A 112 3.94 -12.22 4.34
CA LEU A 112 4.38 -12.38 5.73
C LEU A 112 3.19 -12.54 6.67
N LYS A 113 2.14 -11.73 6.54
CA LYS A 113 0.91 -11.88 7.34
C LYS A 113 0.28 -13.25 7.17
N LYS A 114 0.23 -13.78 5.94
CA LYS A 114 -0.29 -15.13 5.66
C LYS A 114 0.59 -16.23 6.27
N LYS A 115 1.92 -16.11 6.21
CA LYS A 115 2.82 -17.08 6.86
C LYS A 115 2.66 -17.05 8.38
N ASN A 116 2.61 -15.86 8.97
CA ASN A 116 2.45 -15.69 10.41
C ASN A 116 1.11 -16.26 10.90
N SER A 117 0.01 -16.06 10.17
CA SER A 117 -1.28 -16.67 10.55
C SER A 117 -1.23 -18.19 10.55
N ILE A 118 -0.52 -18.80 9.60
CA ILE A 118 -0.32 -20.27 9.54
C ILE A 118 0.52 -20.75 10.73
N ILE A 119 1.60 -20.03 11.08
CA ILE A 119 2.45 -20.38 12.22
C ILE A 119 1.66 -20.28 13.52
N MET A 120 0.88 -19.20 13.70
CA MET A 120 0.03 -19.04 14.87
C MET A 120 -1.00 -20.17 14.98
N GLN A 121 -1.64 -20.55 13.87
CA GLN A 121 -2.57 -21.68 13.85
C GLN A 121 -1.90 -22.98 14.31
N LYS A 122 -0.73 -23.33 13.74
CA LYS A 122 0.01 -24.53 14.14
C LYS A 122 0.39 -24.54 15.62
N ASN A 123 0.79 -23.39 16.16
CA ASN A 123 1.10 -23.27 17.58
C ASN A 123 -0.15 -23.53 18.42
N TRP A 124 -1.29 -22.91 18.08
CA TRP A 124 -2.56 -23.16 18.77
C TRP A 124 -2.99 -24.63 18.71
N ASP A 125 -2.85 -25.28 17.55
CA ASP A 125 -3.16 -26.70 17.39
C ASP A 125 -2.26 -27.56 18.29
N LEU A 126 -0.97 -27.24 18.38
CA LEU A 126 -0.03 -27.92 19.27
C LEU A 126 -0.40 -27.72 20.75
N PHE A 127 -0.72 -26.49 21.15
CA PHE A 127 -1.18 -26.18 22.51
C PHE A 127 -2.46 -26.95 22.86
N ALA A 128 -3.43 -27.00 21.95
CA ALA A 128 -4.67 -27.75 22.15
C ALA A 128 -4.42 -29.25 22.33
N ASN A 129 -3.53 -29.83 21.52
CA ASN A 129 -3.16 -31.24 21.64
C ASN A 129 -2.46 -31.56 22.98
N ILE A 130 -1.54 -30.70 23.42
CA ILE A 130 -0.88 -30.84 24.73
C ILE A 130 -1.89 -30.73 25.86
N LEU A 131 -2.78 -29.72 25.80
CA LEU A 131 -3.82 -29.53 26.81
C LEU A 131 -4.76 -30.73 26.87
N MET A 132 -5.19 -31.26 25.72
CA MET A 132 -6.02 -32.47 25.63
C MET A 132 -5.32 -33.68 26.26
N TYR A 133 -4.03 -33.89 25.99
CA TYR A 133 -3.24 -34.96 26.60
C TYR A 133 -3.15 -34.82 28.13
N LEU A 134 -2.90 -33.60 28.62
CA LEU A 134 -2.83 -33.33 30.06
C LEU A 134 -4.19 -33.56 30.74
N LEU A 135 -5.29 -33.12 30.13
CA LEU A 135 -6.64 -33.38 30.61
C LEU A 135 -6.97 -34.87 30.62
N PHE A 136 -6.63 -35.60 29.56
CA PHE A 136 -6.82 -37.05 29.50
C PHE A 136 -6.03 -37.78 30.61
N ARG A 137 -4.80 -37.33 30.87
CA ARG A 137 -3.94 -37.89 31.93
C ARG A 137 -4.47 -37.62 33.34
N THR A 138 -5.07 -36.45 33.59
CA THR A 138 -5.63 -36.12 34.91
C THR A 138 -7.03 -36.71 35.13
N LEU A 139 -7.79 -36.96 34.06
CA LEU A 139 -9.14 -37.55 34.12
C LEU A 139 -9.14 -39.09 34.11
N LEU A 140 -8.03 -39.75 33.77
CA LEU A 140 -7.89 -41.21 33.91
C LEU A 140 -7.67 -41.57 35.39
N PRO A 141 -8.61 -42.29 36.05
CA PRO A 141 -8.37 -42.77 37.39
C PRO A 141 -7.23 -43.80 37.34
N THR A 142 -6.17 -43.57 38.11
CA THR A 142 -5.15 -44.59 38.33
C THR A 142 -5.84 -45.81 38.94
N LYS A 143 -5.99 -46.90 38.17
CA LYS A 143 -6.53 -48.16 38.70
C LYS A 143 -5.72 -48.54 39.96
N PRO A 144 -6.36 -48.83 41.11
CA PRO A 144 -5.61 -49.30 42.26
C PRO A 144 -4.97 -50.66 41.92
N LYS A 145 -3.66 -50.78 42.17
CA LYS A 145 -2.96 -52.06 42.14
C LYS A 145 -3.64 -53.00 43.13
N LYS A 146 -4.38 -54.00 42.66
CA LYS A 146 -4.82 -55.13 43.50
C LYS A 146 -3.57 -55.90 43.92
N SER A 147 -3.06 -55.62 45.11
CA SER A 147 -2.14 -56.52 45.81
C SER A 147 -2.95 -57.74 46.25
N PHE A 148 -2.70 -58.90 45.62
CA PHE A 148 -3.13 -60.18 46.19
C PHE A 148 -2.34 -60.40 47.49
N LYS A 149 -2.98 -60.12 48.64
CA LYS A 149 -2.50 -60.60 49.94
C LYS A 149 -3.06 -62.01 50.13
N TYR A 150 -2.20 -63.03 50.03
CA TYR A 150 -2.46 -64.30 50.70
C TYR A 150 -2.32 -64.04 52.20
N PHE A 151 -3.41 -64.23 52.94
CA PHE A 151 -3.41 -64.25 54.40
C PHE A 151 -4.11 -65.54 54.83
N SER A 152 -3.33 -66.49 55.34
CA SER A 152 -3.56 -67.06 56.67
C SER A 152 -2.47 -68.09 56.97
N SER A 153 -1.62 -67.76 57.94
CA SER A 153 -0.84 -68.72 58.70
C SER A 153 -1.59 -69.02 60.00
N PHE A 154 -1.26 -70.15 60.64
CA PHE A 154 -1.70 -70.71 61.93
C PHE A 154 -3.02 -71.51 61.87
N HIS A 155 -3.11 -72.75 62.35
CA HIS A 155 -2.36 -73.43 63.42
C HIS A 155 -2.36 -74.96 63.22
#